data_AF-A0A8K0GGK1-F1
#
_entry.id   AF-A0A8K0GGK1-F1
#
_cell.length_a   1.000
_cell.length_b   1.000
_cell.length_c   1.000
_cell.angle_alpha   90.00
_cell.angle_beta   90.00
_cell.angle_gamma   90.00
#
_symmetry.space_group_name_H-M   'P 1'
#
loop_
_entity.id
_entity.type
_entity.pdbx_description
1 polymer ?
#
loop_
_entity_poly.entity_id
_entity_poly.type
_entity_poly.pdbx_seq_one_letter_code
_entity_poly.pdbx_strand_id
1 'polypeptide(L)'
;MTTRATSCEAIEENQENMTYKEHESSAQHKIFEYLTTVTHVLIIGFVLFILYLCLTNEWIFFTWHPVLLATGWVLLMSEGILLLAPNNTLTRALSLTHKSRVKYHWIIQIVGIVSSLAGFIVIYINKNLKDKPHFHSWHGLIGLISVIGFIPSIISGIVALYGFALKNYIKPVNSKLIHRICGILTFSIGSITVLLSLYTKWFQRNVNDLLTITWFIFISVILIWTISHASINVFRKLKTIL
;
A
#
# COMPACT_ATOMS: atom_id res chain seq x y z
N MET A 1 -7.23 38.39 47.55
CA MET A 1 -8.45 37.84 46.89
C MET A 1 -8.27 37.62 45.39
N THR A 2 -7.40 38.37 44.71
CA THR A 2 -7.14 38.29 43.26
C THR A 2 -6.40 37.03 42.76
N THR A 3 -5.56 36.39 43.57
CA THR A 3 -4.75 35.23 43.16
C THR A 3 -5.53 33.91 43.03
N ARG A 4 -6.69 33.80 43.67
CA ARG A 4 -7.52 32.58 43.65
C ARG A 4 -8.47 32.54 42.45
N ALA A 5 -8.87 33.70 41.93
CA ALA A 5 -9.65 33.82 40.71
C ALA A 5 -8.82 33.40 39.49
N THR A 6 -7.58 33.90 39.39
CA THR A 6 -6.63 33.57 38.33
C THR A 6 -6.24 32.08 38.29
N SER A 7 -6.25 31.39 39.44
CA SER A 7 -5.98 29.94 39.46
C SER A 7 -7.16 29.10 38.99
N CYS A 8 -8.40 29.57 39.19
CA CYS A 8 -9.60 28.85 38.75
C CYS A 8 -9.75 28.97 37.22
N GLU A 9 -9.56 30.18 36.69
CA GLU A 9 -9.56 30.46 35.25
C GLU A 9 -8.51 29.63 34.51
N ALA A 10 -7.29 29.51 35.05
CA ALA A 10 -6.24 28.68 34.46
C ALA A 10 -6.55 27.17 34.48
N ILE A 11 -7.31 26.69 35.47
CA ILE A 11 -7.74 25.29 35.54
C ILE A 11 -8.83 25.02 34.50
N GLU A 12 -9.80 25.93 34.37
CA GLU A 12 -10.88 25.84 33.38
C GLU A 12 -10.33 25.91 31.94
N GLU A 13 -9.42 26.83 31.66
CA GLU A 13 -8.75 26.92 30.34
C GLU A 13 -7.96 25.65 30.02
N ASN A 14 -7.28 25.05 31.01
CA ASN A 14 -6.56 23.79 30.81
C ASN A 14 -7.52 22.61 30.58
N GLN A 15 -8.65 22.55 31.29
CA GLN A 15 -9.68 21.53 31.09
C GLN A 15 -10.35 21.65 29.72
N GLU A 16 -10.65 22.87 29.27
CA GLU A 16 -11.20 23.14 27.95
C GLU A 16 -10.20 22.75 26.86
N ASN A 17 -8.92 23.11 27.01
CA ASN A 17 -7.85 22.72 26.09
C ASN A 17 -7.64 21.20 26.02
N MET A 18 -7.75 20.48 27.15
CA MET A 18 -7.69 19.01 27.15
C MET A 18 -8.89 18.40 26.43
N THR A 19 -10.10 18.89 26.73
CA THR A 19 -11.35 18.41 26.11
C THR A 19 -11.33 18.65 24.60
N TYR A 20 -10.86 19.83 24.17
CA TYR A 20 -10.68 20.16 22.75
C TYR A 20 -9.70 19.20 22.06
N LYS A 21 -8.53 18.95 22.66
CA LYS A 21 -7.52 18.01 22.13
C LYS A 21 -8.04 16.57 22.05
N GLU A 22 -8.81 16.13 23.03
CA GLU A 22 -9.45 14.81 23.02
C GLU A 22 -10.48 14.69 21.89
N HIS A 23 -11.33 15.71 21.72
CA HIS A 23 -12.30 15.75 20.64
C HIS A 23 -11.63 15.77 19.27
N GLU A 24 -10.59 16.59 19.08
CA GLU A 24 -9.81 16.66 17.84
C GLU A 24 -9.15 15.31 17.54
N SER A 25 -8.52 14.67 18.53
CA SER A 25 -7.90 13.35 18.38
C SER A 25 -8.93 12.27 18.01
N SER A 26 -10.11 12.30 18.63
CA SER A 26 -11.23 11.40 18.32
C SER A 26 -11.75 11.59 16.89
N ALA A 27 -11.91 12.83 16.44
CA ALA A 27 -12.34 13.15 15.08
C ALA A 27 -11.30 12.69 14.04
N GLN A 28 -10.02 12.97 14.28
CA GLN A 28 -8.92 12.50 13.41
C GLN A 28 -8.87 10.98 13.30
N HIS A 29 -9.07 10.27 14.41
CA HIS A 29 -9.11 8.81 14.42
C HIS A 29 -10.24 8.26 13.55
N LYS A 30 -11.46 8.80 13.70
CA LYS A 30 -12.62 8.41 12.88
C LYS A 30 -12.38 8.65 11.40
N ILE A 31 -11.83 9.81 11.01
CA ILE A 31 -11.52 10.12 9.61
C ILE A 31 -10.56 9.06 9.03
N PHE A 32 -9.51 8.69 9.76
CA PHE A 32 -8.54 7.70 9.28
C PHE A 32 -9.15 6.29 9.17
N GLU A 33 -10.09 5.93 10.04
CA GLU A 33 -10.85 4.67 9.91
C GLU A 33 -11.74 4.66 8.66
N TYR A 34 -12.46 5.75 8.38
CA TYR A 34 -13.28 5.88 7.18
C TYR A 34 -12.43 5.80 5.91
N LEU A 35 -11.31 6.53 5.84
CA LEU A 35 -10.41 6.50 4.69
C LEU A 35 -9.81 5.11 4.47
N THR A 36 -9.45 4.40 5.54
CA THR A 36 -8.96 3.01 5.46
C THR A 36 -10.06 2.08 4.94
N THR A 37 -11.28 2.22 5.45
CA THR A 37 -12.43 1.41 5.02
C THR A 37 -12.77 1.66 3.55
N VAL A 38 -12.82 2.91 3.12
CA VAL A 38 -13.02 3.28 1.70
C VAL A 38 -11.92 2.68 0.84
N THR A 39 -10.66 2.71 1.29
CA THR A 39 -9.54 2.12 0.56
C THR A 39 -9.72 0.62 0.35
N HIS A 40 -10.13 -0.14 1.37
CA HIS A 40 -10.44 -1.57 1.24
C HIS A 40 -11.51 -1.84 0.18
N VAL A 41 -12.60 -1.05 0.20
CA VAL A 41 -13.70 -1.19 -0.78
C VAL A 41 -13.21 -0.87 -2.20
N LEU A 42 -12.44 0.21 -2.38
CA LEU A 42 -11.91 0.60 -3.69
C LEU A 42 -10.91 -0.42 -4.24
N ILE A 43 -10.08 -1.04 -3.39
CA ILE A 43 -9.16 -2.12 -3.77
C ILE A 43 -9.95 -3.30 -4.35
N ILE A 44 -10.96 -3.78 -3.62
CA ILE A 44 -11.80 -4.89 -4.06
C ILE A 44 -12.53 -4.52 -5.35
N GLY A 45 -13.11 -3.32 -5.41
CA GLY A 45 -13.80 -2.81 -6.59
C GLY A 45 -12.92 -2.79 -7.84
N PHE A 46 -11.67 -2.34 -7.72
CA PHE A 46 -10.73 -2.31 -8.85
C PHE A 46 -10.39 -3.72 -9.35
N VAL A 47 -10.13 -4.65 -8.44
CA VAL A 47 -9.78 -6.04 -8.81
C VAL A 47 -10.96 -6.73 -9.49
N LEU A 48 -12.18 -6.56 -8.95
CA LEU A 48 -13.40 -7.07 -9.57
C LEU A 48 -13.65 -6.45 -10.93
N PHE A 49 -13.37 -5.15 -11.10
CA PHE A 49 -13.48 -4.49 -12.40
C PHE A 49 -12.49 -5.04 -13.42
N ILE A 50 -11.22 -5.24 -13.06
CA ILE A 50 -10.23 -5.86 -13.95
C ILE A 50 -10.64 -7.29 -14.31
N LEU A 51 -11.13 -8.06 -13.33
CA LEU A 51 -11.63 -9.40 -13.56
C LEU A 51 -12.83 -9.39 -14.52
N TYR A 52 -13.78 -8.48 -14.33
CA TYR A 52 -14.92 -8.27 -15.22
C TYR A 52 -14.47 -7.96 -16.66
N LEU A 53 -13.51 -7.05 -16.85
CA LEU A 53 -12.97 -6.75 -18.18
C LEU A 53 -12.32 -7.98 -18.82
N CYS A 54 -11.61 -8.80 -18.04
CA CYS A 54 -10.98 -10.01 -18.58
C CYS A 54 -11.98 -11.11 -18.91
N LEU A 55 -13.09 -11.22 -18.17
CA LEU A 55 -14.12 -12.23 -18.37
C LEU A 55 -15.14 -11.86 -19.47
N THR A 56 -15.40 -10.58 -19.68
CA THR A 56 -16.34 -10.12 -20.73
C THR A 56 -15.69 -9.93 -22.09
N ASN A 57 -14.36 -9.92 -22.15
CA ASN A 57 -13.59 -9.99 -23.38
C ASN A 57 -13.02 -11.40 -23.58
N GLU A 58 -12.25 -11.62 -24.64
CA GLU A 58 -11.62 -12.92 -24.91
C GLU A 58 -10.63 -13.33 -23.82
N TRP A 59 -10.89 -14.47 -23.18
CA TRP A 59 -9.97 -15.08 -22.21
C TRP A 59 -8.80 -15.76 -22.91
N ILE A 60 -7.70 -15.03 -23.06
CA ILE A 60 -6.48 -15.48 -23.74
C ILE A 60 -5.29 -15.49 -22.78
N PHE A 61 -4.16 -16.08 -23.17
CA PHE A 61 -2.97 -16.13 -22.31
C PHE A 61 -2.55 -14.77 -21.72
N PHE A 62 -2.74 -13.68 -22.48
CA PHE A 62 -2.48 -12.31 -22.00
C PHE A 62 -3.37 -11.90 -20.81
N THR A 63 -4.63 -12.35 -20.68
CA THR A 63 -5.55 -11.90 -19.61
C THR A 63 -5.08 -12.28 -18.21
N TRP A 64 -4.25 -13.32 -18.09
CA TRP A 64 -3.58 -13.66 -16.83
C TRP A 64 -2.67 -12.54 -16.32
N HIS A 65 -2.09 -11.71 -17.21
CA HIS A 65 -1.25 -10.59 -16.79
C HIS A 65 -2.02 -9.56 -15.94
N PRO A 66 -3.06 -8.87 -16.45
CA PRO A 66 -3.78 -7.89 -15.64
C PRO A 66 -4.48 -8.52 -14.43
N VAL A 67 -5.00 -9.76 -14.51
CA VAL A 67 -5.64 -10.43 -13.37
C VAL A 67 -4.63 -10.70 -12.24
N LEU A 68 -3.47 -11.28 -12.55
CA LEU A 68 -2.47 -11.63 -11.55
C LEU A 68 -1.78 -10.39 -10.96
N LEU A 69 -1.58 -9.32 -11.74
CA LEU A 69 -1.02 -8.07 -11.24
C LEU A 69 -2.04 -7.26 -10.41
N ALA A 70 -3.31 -7.21 -10.80
CA ALA A 70 -4.35 -6.58 -9.98
C ALA A 70 -4.51 -7.32 -8.64
N THR A 71 -4.55 -8.65 -8.68
CA THR A 71 -4.64 -9.49 -7.47
C THR A 71 -3.38 -9.39 -6.63
N GLY A 72 -2.20 -9.52 -7.24
CA GLY A 72 -0.93 -9.52 -6.53
C GLY A 72 -0.60 -8.15 -5.94
N TRP A 73 -0.55 -7.14 -6.78
CA TRP A 73 -0.08 -5.81 -6.40
C TRP A 73 -1.16 -4.97 -5.74
N VAL A 74 -2.34 -4.84 -6.36
CA VAL A 74 -3.36 -3.93 -5.86
C VAL A 74 -4.10 -4.53 -4.67
N LEU A 75 -4.52 -5.80 -4.73
CA LEU A 75 -5.19 -6.46 -3.61
C LEU A 75 -4.20 -6.88 -2.53
N LEU A 76 -3.41 -7.92 -2.78
CA LEU A 76 -2.64 -8.58 -1.73
C LEU A 76 -1.59 -7.66 -1.10
N MET A 77 -0.76 -6.99 -1.90
CA MET A 77 0.30 -6.14 -1.33
C MET A 77 -0.27 -4.91 -0.59
N SER A 78 -1.31 -4.25 -1.10
CA SER A 78 -1.96 -3.12 -0.40
C SER A 78 -2.58 -3.58 0.92
N GLU A 79 -3.37 -4.66 0.91
CA GLU A 79 -3.97 -5.23 2.12
C GLU A 79 -2.90 -5.67 3.13
N GLY A 80 -1.82 -6.29 2.65
CA GLY A 80 -0.66 -6.64 3.46
C GLY A 80 -0.03 -5.44 4.15
N ILE A 81 0.04 -4.27 3.50
CA ILE A 81 0.53 -3.02 4.11
C ILE A 81 -0.49 -2.47 5.12
N LEU A 82 -1.77 -2.39 4.72
CA LEU A 82 -2.85 -1.84 5.55
C LEU A 82 -3.13 -2.68 6.80
N LEU A 83 -2.80 -3.98 6.81
CA LEU A 83 -2.83 -4.82 8.02
C LEU A 83 -1.94 -4.26 9.15
N LEU A 84 -0.89 -3.51 8.85
CA LEU A 84 -0.03 -2.87 9.84
C LEU A 84 -0.48 -1.45 10.21
N ALA A 85 -1.54 -0.92 9.59
CA ALA A 85 -2.08 0.40 9.92
C ALA A 85 -2.78 0.38 11.30
N PRO A 86 -2.48 1.32 12.21
CA PRO A 86 -3.06 1.32 13.56
C PRO A 86 -4.58 1.54 13.56
N ASN A 87 -5.12 2.20 12.53
CA ASN A 87 -6.55 2.55 12.41
C ASN A 87 -7.31 1.54 11.54
N ASN A 88 -6.77 0.35 11.32
CA ASN A 88 -7.44 -0.68 10.54
C ASN A 88 -8.53 -1.34 11.40
N THR A 89 -9.78 -0.99 11.09
CA THR A 89 -10.99 -1.47 11.76
C THR A 89 -11.12 -2.99 11.73
N LEU A 90 -10.74 -3.65 10.63
CA LEU A 90 -10.77 -5.10 10.48
C LEU A 90 -9.80 -5.78 11.47
N THR A 91 -8.57 -5.27 11.59
CA THR A 91 -7.60 -5.86 12.53
C THR A 91 -8.01 -5.67 13.99
N ARG A 92 -8.70 -4.57 14.30
CA ARG A 92 -9.28 -4.31 15.62
C ARG A 92 -10.47 -5.23 15.91
N ALA A 93 -11.38 -5.38 14.96
CA ALA A 93 -12.52 -6.29 15.07
C ALA A 93 -12.08 -7.75 15.27
N LEU A 94 -11.03 -8.18 14.57
CA LEU A 94 -10.44 -9.51 14.70
C LEU A 94 -9.48 -9.66 15.89
N SER A 95 -9.31 -8.62 16.72
CA SER A 95 -8.43 -8.62 17.91
C SER A 95 -7.00 -9.12 17.62
N LEU A 96 -6.44 -8.76 16.46
CA LEU A 96 -5.15 -9.29 16.03
C LEU A 96 -3.99 -8.64 16.79
N THR A 97 -3.17 -9.46 17.45
CA THR A 97 -1.93 -9.00 18.09
C THR A 97 -0.95 -8.43 17.05
N HIS A 98 -0.06 -7.53 17.47
CA HIS A 98 1.00 -7.01 16.59
C HIS A 98 1.84 -8.14 15.96
N LYS A 99 2.14 -9.21 16.72
CA LYS A 99 2.88 -10.38 16.21
C LYS A 99 2.10 -11.09 15.10
N SER A 100 0.79 -11.28 15.27
CA SER A 100 -0.08 -11.87 14.24
C SER A 100 -0.17 -10.99 12.99
N ARG A 101 -0.29 -9.67 13.17
CA ARG A 101 -0.33 -8.72 12.05
C ARG A 101 0.96 -8.72 11.23
N VAL A 102 2.12 -8.76 11.89
CA VAL A 102 3.42 -8.92 11.21
C VAL A 102 3.51 -10.26 10.49
N LYS A 103 2.99 -11.35 11.09
CA LYS A 103 2.95 -12.67 10.45
C LYS A 103 2.13 -12.64 9.16
N TYR A 104 0.90 -12.11 9.22
CA TYR A 104 0.04 -12.01 8.04
C TYR A 104 0.59 -11.06 7.00
N HIS A 105 1.20 -9.94 7.41
CA HIS A 105 1.88 -9.02 6.51
C HIS A 105 2.88 -9.76 5.62
N TRP A 106 3.89 -10.44 6.18
CA TRP A 106 4.92 -11.04 5.32
C TRP A 106 4.37 -12.21 4.49
N ILE A 107 3.42 -12.99 5.00
CA ILE A 107 2.78 -14.07 4.22
C ILE A 107 2.06 -13.50 3.00
N ILE A 108 1.21 -12.49 3.22
CA ILE A 108 0.42 -11.85 2.16
C ILE A 108 1.35 -11.14 1.17
N GLN A 109 2.42 -10.49 1.63
CA GLN A 109 3.41 -9.88 0.73
C GLN A 109 4.09 -10.92 -0.15
N ILE A 110 4.49 -12.08 0.38
CA ILE A 110 5.09 -13.16 -0.44
C ILE A 110 4.09 -13.67 -1.49
N VAL A 111 2.84 -13.94 -1.11
CA VAL A 111 1.80 -14.38 -2.07
C VAL A 111 1.56 -13.30 -3.13
N GLY A 112 1.49 -12.03 -2.74
CA GLY A 112 1.33 -10.90 -3.65
C GLY A 112 2.50 -10.73 -4.63
N ILE A 113 3.73 -10.90 -4.15
CA ILE A 113 4.95 -10.88 -4.98
C ILE A 113 4.95 -12.04 -5.97
N VAL A 114 4.63 -13.26 -5.53
CA VAL A 114 4.58 -14.44 -6.41
C VAL A 114 3.51 -14.26 -7.49
N SER A 115 2.32 -13.79 -7.12
CA SER A 115 1.25 -13.48 -8.09
C SER A 115 1.70 -12.43 -9.11
N SER A 116 2.31 -11.34 -8.64
CA SER A 116 2.78 -10.25 -9.50
C SER A 116 3.90 -10.70 -10.43
N LEU A 117 4.84 -11.51 -9.93
CA LEU A 117 5.92 -12.09 -10.73
C LEU A 117 5.37 -13.05 -11.79
N ALA A 118 4.41 -13.91 -11.43
CA ALA A 118 3.74 -14.79 -12.39
C ALA A 118 3.06 -13.99 -13.51
N GLY A 119 2.30 -12.94 -13.17
CA GLY A 119 1.69 -12.07 -14.18
C GLY A 119 2.72 -11.30 -15.02
N PHE A 120 3.89 -10.96 -14.48
CA PHE A 120 4.98 -10.37 -15.25
C PHE A 120 5.61 -11.39 -16.22
N ILE A 121 5.81 -12.63 -15.78
CA ILE A 121 6.31 -13.72 -16.63
C ILE A 121 5.32 -14.00 -17.77
N VAL A 122 4.01 -14.00 -17.49
CA VAL A 122 2.97 -14.15 -18.52
C VAL A 122 3.11 -13.10 -19.61
N ILE A 123 3.23 -11.81 -19.27
CA ILE A 123 3.34 -10.77 -20.30
C ILE A 123 4.65 -10.88 -21.08
N TYR A 124 5.75 -11.28 -20.42
CA TYR A 124 7.02 -11.53 -21.08
C TYR A 124 6.90 -12.66 -22.11
N ILE A 125 6.38 -13.82 -21.71
CA ILE A 125 6.16 -14.96 -22.62
C ILE A 125 5.19 -14.58 -23.75
N ASN A 126 4.08 -13.92 -23.44
CA ASN A 126 3.10 -13.50 -24.45
C ASN A 126 3.70 -12.53 -25.50
N LYS A 127 4.66 -11.69 -25.10
CA LYS A 127 5.38 -10.81 -26.04
C LYS A 127 6.35 -11.59 -26.92
N ASN A 128 7.07 -12.58 -26.38
CA ASN A 128 7.91 -13.47 -27.18
C ASN A 128 7.09 -14.22 -28.23
N LEU A 129 5.97 -14.82 -27.83
CA LEU A 129 5.08 -15.58 -28.73
C LEU A 129 4.44 -14.72 -29.84
N LYS A 130 4.47 -13.39 -29.71
CA LYS A 130 3.87 -12.45 -30.66
C LYS A 130 4.92 -11.55 -31.33
N ASP A 131 6.21 -11.86 -31.17
CA ASP A 131 7.35 -11.09 -31.67
C ASP A 131 7.26 -9.59 -31.38
N LYS A 132 6.81 -9.24 -30.17
CA LYS A 132 6.65 -7.84 -29.74
C LYS A 132 7.85 -7.35 -28.93
N PRO A 133 8.26 -6.08 -29.09
CA PRO A 133 9.34 -5.53 -28.30
C PRO A 133 9.02 -5.48 -26.80
N HIS A 134 10.03 -5.77 -25.99
CA HIS A 134 9.98 -5.70 -24.53
C HIS A 134 10.32 -4.30 -24.03
N PHE A 135 9.74 -3.95 -22.87
CA PHE A 135 10.09 -2.74 -22.10
C PHE A 135 10.10 -1.39 -22.86
N HIS A 136 9.45 -1.32 -24.03
CA HIS A 136 9.45 -0.13 -24.88
C HIS A 136 8.48 0.96 -24.39
N SER A 137 7.39 0.59 -23.74
CA SER A 137 6.44 1.55 -23.14
C SER A 137 6.84 1.90 -21.72
N TRP A 138 6.43 3.09 -21.25
CA TRP A 138 6.57 3.49 -19.85
C TRP A 138 6.01 2.46 -18.88
N HIS A 139 4.82 1.92 -19.14
CA HIS A 139 4.24 0.83 -18.34
C HIS A 139 5.16 -0.40 -18.27
N GLY A 140 5.75 -0.81 -19.40
CA GLY A 140 6.65 -1.96 -19.44
C GLY A 140 7.97 -1.71 -18.71
N LEU A 141 8.58 -0.54 -18.89
CA LEU A 141 9.86 -0.18 -18.28
C LEU A 141 9.72 -0.01 -16.75
N ILE A 142 8.77 0.83 -16.30
CA ILE A 142 8.56 1.06 -14.87
C ILE A 142 8.08 -0.22 -14.18
N GLY A 143 7.30 -1.05 -14.89
CA GLY A 143 6.90 -2.38 -14.42
C GLY A 143 8.10 -3.31 -14.17
N LEU A 144 9.08 -3.36 -15.07
CA LEU A 144 10.32 -4.11 -14.84
C LEU A 144 11.08 -3.58 -13.61
N ILE A 145 11.21 -2.26 -13.46
CA ILE A 145 11.87 -1.65 -12.30
C ILE A 145 11.15 -2.05 -11.01
N SER A 146 9.81 -2.07 -11.01
CA SER A 146 9.03 -2.49 -9.83
C SER A 146 9.28 -3.95 -9.44
N VAL A 147 9.43 -4.85 -10.41
CA VAL A 147 9.75 -6.27 -10.18
C VAL A 147 11.17 -6.42 -9.62
N ILE A 148 12.15 -5.67 -10.15
CA ILE A 148 13.51 -5.64 -9.59
C ILE A 148 13.48 -5.12 -8.14
N GLY A 149 12.61 -4.16 -7.85
CA GLY A 149 12.38 -3.63 -6.50
C GLY A 149 11.97 -4.67 -5.45
N PHE A 150 11.43 -5.83 -5.86
CA PHE A 150 11.16 -6.92 -4.92
C PHE A 150 12.42 -7.41 -4.20
N ILE A 151 13.58 -7.41 -4.87
CA ILE A 151 14.84 -7.92 -4.31
C ILE A 151 15.22 -7.18 -3.01
N PRO A 152 15.42 -5.83 -3.02
CA PRO A 152 15.75 -5.11 -1.80
C PRO A 152 14.62 -5.17 -0.75
N SER A 153 13.35 -5.20 -1.16
CA SER A 153 12.21 -5.30 -0.22
C SER A 153 12.18 -6.64 0.52
N ILE A 154 12.44 -7.75 -0.18
CA ILE A 154 12.50 -9.11 0.42
C ILE A 154 13.70 -9.23 1.34
N ILE A 155 14.90 -8.86 0.85
CA ILE A 155 16.14 -8.96 1.66
C ILE A 155 15.99 -8.13 2.94
N SER A 156 15.58 -6.86 2.83
CA SER A 156 15.38 -6.01 4.00
C SER A 156 14.26 -6.52 4.92
N GLY A 157 13.21 -7.14 4.37
CA GLY A 157 12.11 -7.74 5.13
C GLY A 157 12.56 -8.94 5.97
N ILE A 158 13.38 -9.82 5.39
CA ILE A 158 13.98 -10.97 6.10
C ILE A 158 14.86 -10.47 7.25
N VAL A 159 15.73 -9.49 6.99
CA VAL A 159 16.60 -8.90 8.02
C VAL A 159 15.76 -8.27 9.14
N ALA A 160 14.66 -7.58 8.79
CA ALA A 160 13.76 -6.97 9.78
C ALA A 160 13.00 -8.01 10.61
N LEU A 161 12.61 -9.13 10.01
CA LEU A 161 11.92 -10.23 10.69
C LEU A 161 12.83 -10.90 11.72
N TYR A 162 14.10 -11.12 11.37
CA TYR A 162 15.12 -11.71 12.24
C TYR A 162 15.99 -10.67 12.98
N GLY A 163 15.51 -9.43 13.10
CA GLY A 163 16.31 -8.31 13.62
C GLY A 163 16.88 -8.54 15.02
N PHE A 164 16.22 -9.32 15.88
CA PHE A 164 16.77 -9.66 17.20
C PHE A 164 17.96 -10.63 17.11
N ALA A 165 17.90 -11.61 16.21
CA ALA A 165 19.00 -12.54 15.97
C ALA A 165 20.20 -11.83 15.32
N LEU A 166 19.93 -10.84 14.47
CA LEU A 166 20.95 -10.06 13.75
C LEU A 166 21.38 -8.78 14.48
N LYS A 167 21.00 -8.59 15.74
CA LYS A 167 21.21 -7.35 16.50
C LYS A 167 22.68 -6.92 16.62
N ASN A 168 23.60 -7.87 16.52
CA ASN A 168 25.05 -7.64 16.59
C ASN A 168 25.61 -7.03 15.29
N TYR A 169 24.91 -7.19 14.17
CA TYR A 169 25.30 -6.63 12.86
C TYR A 169 24.53 -5.36 12.53
N ILE A 170 23.24 -5.34 12.85
CA ILE A 170 22.36 -4.20 12.59
C ILE A 170 21.38 -4.00 13.73
N LYS A 171 21.26 -2.74 14.20
CA LYS A 171 20.26 -2.40 15.23
C LYS A 171 18.85 -2.75 14.69
N PRO A 172 18.01 -3.46 15.46
CA PRO A 172 16.66 -3.85 15.01
C PRO A 172 15.81 -2.67 14.52
N VAL A 173 16.04 -1.49 15.10
CA VAL A 173 15.39 -0.24 14.71
C VAL A 173 15.78 0.18 13.29
N ASN A 174 17.08 0.16 12.96
CA ASN A 174 17.59 0.54 11.65
C ASN A 174 17.15 -0.45 10.57
N SER A 175 17.20 -1.74 10.90
CA SER A 175 16.71 -2.80 10.00
C SER A 175 15.23 -2.59 9.62
N LYS A 176 14.37 -2.30 10.59
CA LYS A 176 12.96 -1.97 10.33
C LYS A 176 12.78 -0.69 9.52
N LEU A 177 13.62 0.32 9.73
CA LEU A 177 13.59 1.57 8.96
C LEU A 177 13.95 1.32 7.49
N ILE A 178 15.05 0.60 7.24
CA ILE A 178 15.48 0.23 5.89
C ILE A 178 14.39 -0.56 5.17
N HIS A 179 13.79 -1.56 5.83
CA HIS A 179 12.68 -2.31 5.23
C HIS A 179 11.49 -1.42 4.84
N ARG A 180 11.10 -0.46 5.70
CA ARG A 180 10.04 0.49 5.37
C ARG A 180 10.39 1.34 4.16
N ILE A 181 11.62 1.86 4.08
CA ILE A 181 12.06 2.69 2.94
C ILE A 181 12.06 1.86 1.64
N CYS A 182 12.67 0.67 1.66
CA CYS A 182 12.67 -0.23 0.50
C CYS A 182 11.24 -0.61 0.08
N GLY A 183 10.37 -0.94 1.04
CA GLY A 183 8.96 -1.24 0.80
C GLY A 183 8.19 -0.07 0.17
N ILE A 184 8.35 1.13 0.71
CA ILE A 184 7.71 2.35 0.19
C ILE A 184 8.16 2.63 -1.24
N LEU A 185 9.47 2.58 -1.52
CA LEU A 185 10.00 2.84 -2.86
C LEU A 185 9.48 1.82 -3.86
N THR A 186 9.60 0.53 -3.55
CA THR A 186 9.11 -0.55 -4.43
C THR A 186 7.61 -0.44 -4.67
N PHE A 187 6.81 -0.26 -3.61
CA PHE A 187 5.36 -0.11 -3.73
C PHE A 187 4.98 1.12 -4.56
N SER A 188 5.69 2.24 -4.40
CA SER A 188 5.46 3.48 -5.15
C SER A 188 5.77 3.33 -6.65
N ILE A 189 6.85 2.64 -7.01
CA ILE A 189 7.21 2.41 -8.42
C ILE A 189 6.17 1.53 -9.11
N GLY A 190 5.72 0.44 -8.48
CA GLY A 190 4.64 -0.36 -9.07
C GLY A 190 3.28 0.32 -9.00
N SER A 191 3.05 1.21 -8.03
CA SER A 191 1.87 2.09 -8.00
C SER A 191 1.78 2.96 -9.26
N ILE A 192 2.90 3.57 -9.66
CA ILE A 192 3.01 4.30 -10.92
C ILE A 192 2.77 3.37 -12.11
N THR A 193 3.28 2.14 -12.07
CA THR A 193 3.04 1.13 -13.12
C THR A 193 1.55 0.79 -13.29
N VAL A 194 0.81 0.68 -12.18
CA VAL A 194 -0.65 0.46 -12.19
C VAL A 194 -1.36 1.66 -12.80
N LEU A 195 -1.01 2.89 -12.44
CA LEU A 195 -1.59 4.09 -13.06
C LEU A 195 -1.31 4.14 -14.57
N LEU A 196 -0.08 3.83 -14.99
CA LEU A 196 0.28 3.74 -16.41
C LEU A 196 -0.47 2.62 -17.15
N SER A 197 -0.91 1.57 -16.44
CA SER A 197 -1.65 0.46 -17.05
C SER A 197 -3.00 0.90 -17.63
N LEU A 198 -3.62 1.93 -17.03
CA LEU A 198 -4.89 2.50 -17.48
C LEU A 198 -4.76 3.15 -18.87
N TYR A 199 -3.57 3.59 -19.25
CA TYR A 199 -3.30 4.21 -20.55
C TYR A 199 -2.71 3.24 -21.57
N THR A 200 -2.69 1.93 -21.28
CA THR A 200 -2.27 0.93 -22.25
C THR A 200 -3.31 0.79 -23.35
N LYS A 201 -2.87 0.43 -24.57
CA LYS A 201 -3.79 0.16 -25.70
C LYS A 201 -4.84 -0.90 -25.38
N TRP A 202 -4.53 -1.87 -24.50
CA TRP A 202 -5.50 -2.87 -24.09
C TRP A 202 -6.59 -2.25 -23.22
N PHE A 203 -6.23 -1.48 -22.18
CA PHE A 203 -7.22 -0.86 -21.31
C PHE A 203 -8.11 0.14 -22.07
N GLN A 204 -7.50 1.02 -22.85
CA GLN A 204 -8.19 2.07 -23.63
C GLN A 204 -9.15 1.54 -24.71
N ARG A 205 -8.98 0.29 -25.14
CA ARG A 205 -9.93 -0.35 -26.07
C ARG A 205 -11.17 -0.91 -25.38
N ASN A 206 -11.05 -1.22 -24.08
CA ASN A 206 -12.10 -1.89 -23.31
C ASN A 206 -12.85 -0.93 -22.38
N VAL A 207 -12.34 0.29 -22.18
CA VAL A 207 -12.86 1.24 -21.20
C VAL A 207 -12.87 2.63 -21.82
N ASN A 208 -13.97 3.37 -21.63
CA ASN A 208 -14.09 4.74 -22.12
C ASN A 208 -13.28 5.75 -21.26
N ASP A 209 -13.14 6.97 -21.76
CA ASP A 209 -12.33 8.01 -21.11
C ASP A 209 -12.84 8.38 -19.72
N LEU A 210 -14.16 8.48 -19.55
CA LEU A 210 -14.77 8.82 -18.27
C LEU A 210 -14.40 7.80 -17.20
N LEU A 211 -14.61 6.51 -17.48
CA LEU A 211 -14.28 5.42 -16.56
C LEU A 211 -12.77 5.31 -16.33
N THR A 212 -11.95 5.59 -17.34
CA THR A 212 -10.49 5.64 -17.18
C THR A 212 -10.10 6.71 -16.16
N ILE A 213 -10.66 7.93 -16.28
CA ILE A 213 -10.38 9.03 -15.35
C ILE A 213 -10.90 8.70 -13.94
N THR A 214 -12.10 8.11 -13.83
CA THR A 214 -12.65 7.67 -12.53
C THR A 214 -11.72 6.68 -11.84
N TRP A 215 -11.27 5.64 -12.55
CA TRP A 215 -10.34 4.66 -11.99
C TRP A 215 -8.97 5.25 -11.69
N PHE A 216 -8.48 6.20 -12.49
CA PHE A 216 -7.24 6.90 -12.20
C PHE A 216 -7.32 7.63 -10.85
N ILE A 217 -8.42 8.33 -10.59
CA ILE A 217 -8.64 9.04 -9.31
C ILE A 217 -8.73 8.03 -8.17
N PHE A 218 -9.56 6.99 -8.29
CA PHE A 218 -9.75 6.00 -7.23
C PHE A 218 -8.47 5.24 -6.90
N ILE A 219 -7.71 4.81 -7.90
CA ILE A 219 -6.41 4.16 -7.70
C ILE A 219 -5.43 5.13 -7.05
N SER A 220 -5.40 6.39 -7.49
CA SER A 220 -4.53 7.40 -6.86
C SER A 220 -4.84 7.54 -5.37
N VAL A 221 -6.13 7.57 -4.98
CA VAL A 221 -6.56 7.60 -3.57
C VAL A 221 -6.08 6.36 -2.81
N ILE A 222 -6.30 5.15 -3.35
CA ILE A 222 -5.84 3.88 -2.74
C ILE A 222 -4.34 3.93 -2.45
N LEU A 223 -3.55 4.30 -3.47
CA LEU A 223 -2.10 4.19 -3.42
C LEU A 223 -1.50 5.28 -2.54
N ILE A 224 -1.99 6.52 -2.63
CA ILE A 224 -1.57 7.62 -1.75
C ILE A 224 -1.88 7.27 -0.29
N TRP A 225 -3.09 6.78 0.01
CA TRP A 225 -3.45 6.42 1.38
C TRP A 225 -2.56 5.31 1.95
N THR A 226 -2.34 4.25 1.17
CA THR A 226 -1.48 3.12 1.55
C THR A 226 -0.04 3.56 1.81
N ILE A 227 0.53 4.41 0.93
CA ILE A 227 1.89 4.95 1.09
C ILE A 227 1.98 5.91 2.28
N SER A 228 0.97 6.76 2.49
CA SER A 228 0.92 7.73 3.60
C SER A 228 1.04 7.03 4.94
N HIS A 229 0.30 5.92 5.11
CA HIS A 229 0.38 5.10 6.31
C HIS A 229 1.76 4.50 6.56
N ALA A 230 2.41 3.98 5.52
CA ALA A 230 3.76 3.46 5.63
C ALA A 230 4.77 4.58 6.00
N SER A 231 4.55 5.78 5.44
CA SER A 231 5.47 6.93 5.54
C SER A 231 5.41 7.64 6.89
N ILE A 232 4.23 7.79 7.51
CA ILE A 232 4.07 8.44 8.83
C ILE A 232 4.98 7.79 9.88
N ASN A 233 5.13 6.47 9.83
CA ASN A 233 5.98 5.70 10.73
C ASN A 233 7.48 5.91 10.50
N VAL A 234 7.88 6.31 9.29
CA VAL A 234 9.26 6.67 8.94
C VAL A 234 9.55 8.08 9.45
N PHE A 235 8.69 9.06 9.15
CA PHE A 235 8.88 10.45 9.55
C PHE A 235 8.95 10.65 11.07
N ARG A 236 8.03 10.04 11.82
CA ARG A 236 8.06 10.09 13.30
C ARG A 236 9.39 9.59 13.86
N LYS A 237 9.98 8.57 13.22
CA LYS A 237 11.23 7.97 13.69
C LYS A 237 12.46 8.78 13.30
N LEU A 238 12.51 9.33 12.09
CA LEU A 238 13.60 10.21 11.65
C LEU A 238 13.70 11.45 12.56
N LYS A 239 12.55 12.02 12.95
CA LYS A 239 12.48 13.15 13.91
C LYS A 239 12.95 12.81 15.33
N THR A 240 13.05 11.52 15.69
CA THR A 240 13.60 11.10 16.99
C THR A 240 15.12 10.85 16.93
N ILE A 241 15.71 10.77 15.73
CA ILE A 241 17.13 10.45 15.53
C ILE A 241 17.93 11.72 15.22
N LEU A 242 17.33 12.67 14.51
CA LEU A 242 17.81 14.03 14.28
C LEU A 242 17.51 14.91 15.50
#